data_AF-A0A7S4GEH3-F1
#
_entry.id   AF-A0A7S4GEH3-F1
#
_cell.length_a   1.000
_cell.length_b   1.000
_cell.length_c   1.000
_cell.angle_alpha   90.00
_cell.angle_beta   90.00
_cell.angle_gamma   90.00
#
_symmetry.space_group_name_H-M   'P 1'
#
loop_
_entity.id
_entity.type
_entity.pdbx_description
1 polymer ?
#
loop_
_entity_poly.entity_id
_entity_poly.type
_entity_poly.pdbx_seq_one_letter_code
_entity_poly.pdbx_strand_id
1 'polypeptide(L)'
;QGGWVCDPDAALSPAARDQAQAIVQTIEKECRHKCQGEDRGYQVAVAVLDRMDPQFEPYHTALARAKAFATALGDRWGVGNVGCDDGIVLLVSKGDRVVYLRTAAGAQAAVPDSKATVITERMKE
;
A
#
# COMPACT_ATOMS: atom_id res chain seq x y z
N GLN A 1 -2.61 -12.58 15.06
CA GLN A 1 -3.45 -12.34 13.87
C GLN A 1 -2.75 -11.25 13.08
N GLY A 2 -2.41 -11.54 11.82
CA GLY A 2 -1.52 -10.71 11.01
C GLY A 2 -2.18 -9.37 10.67
N GLY A 3 -1.47 -8.28 10.94
CA GLY A 3 -1.88 -6.95 10.51
C GLY A 3 -1.38 -6.67 9.09
N TRP A 4 -2.15 -5.91 8.34
CA TRP A 4 -1.74 -5.39 7.02
C TRP A 4 -0.75 -4.22 7.13
N VAL A 5 -0.35 -3.84 8.35
CA VAL A 5 0.67 -2.84 8.63
C VAL A 5 2.00 -3.52 9.00
N CYS A 6 2.99 -3.36 8.13
CA CYS A 6 4.37 -3.80 8.32
C CYS A 6 5.26 -2.58 8.61
N ASP A 7 5.98 -2.60 9.74
CA ASP A 7 6.89 -1.54 10.17
C ASP A 7 8.09 -2.19 10.90
N PRO A 8 9.00 -2.85 10.15
CA PRO A 8 10.12 -3.60 10.74
C PRO A 8 11.15 -2.70 11.43
N ASP A 9 11.25 -1.44 11.01
CA ASP A 9 12.23 -0.47 11.52
C ASP A 9 11.69 0.35 12.71
N ALA A 10 10.47 0.03 13.19
CA ALA A 10 9.76 0.78 14.22
C ALA A 10 9.71 2.30 13.92
N ALA A 11 9.47 2.62 12.65
CA ALA A 11 9.40 3.99 12.17
C ALA A 11 8.14 4.73 12.63
N LEU A 12 7.11 4.00 13.05
CA LEU A 12 5.87 4.49 13.65
C LEU A 12 5.88 4.31 15.18
N SER A 13 5.19 5.21 15.88
CA SER A 13 4.83 4.93 17.27
C SER A 13 3.79 3.80 17.35
N PRO A 14 3.67 3.09 18.49
CA PRO A 14 2.64 2.06 18.66
C PRO A 14 1.22 2.57 18.36
N ALA A 15 0.89 3.78 18.85
CA ALA A 15 -0.40 4.40 18.60
C ALA A 15 -0.64 4.71 17.10
N ALA A 16 0.38 5.18 16.38
CA ALA A 16 0.26 5.44 14.94
C ALA A 16 0.09 4.14 14.13
N ARG A 17 0.81 3.07 14.51
CA ARG A 17 0.67 1.74 13.92
C ARG A 17 -0.74 1.17 14.15
N ASP A 18 -1.26 1.28 15.37
CA ASP A 18 -2.60 0.81 15.71
C ASP A 18 -3.68 1.62 14.98
N GLN A 19 -3.51 2.94 14.88
CA GLN A 19 -4.41 3.79 14.11
C GLN A 19 -4.40 3.43 12.62
N ALA A 20 -3.22 3.22 12.02
CA ALA A 20 -3.11 2.78 10.62
C ALA A 20 -3.80 1.43 10.41
N GLN A 21 -3.62 0.48 11.34
CA GLN A 21 -4.27 -0.83 11.28
C GLN A 21 -5.80 -0.73 11.35
N ALA A 22 -6.33 0.14 12.21
CA ALA A 22 -7.76 0.39 12.32
C ALA A 22 -8.35 1.04 11.06
N ILE A 23 -7.63 1.98 10.44
CA ILE A 23 -8.03 2.61 9.18
C ILE A 23 -8.11 1.57 8.06
N VAL A 24 -7.08 0.73 7.91
CA VAL A 24 -7.05 -0.34 6.89
C VAL A 24 -8.23 -1.31 7.07
N GLN A 25 -8.52 -1.72 8.30
CA GLN A 25 -9.67 -2.59 8.59
C GLN A 25 -11.00 -1.91 8.27
N THR A 26 -11.10 -0.60 8.53
CA THR A 26 -12.29 0.17 8.20
C THR A 26 -12.50 0.25 6.69
N ILE A 27 -11.44 0.42 5.90
CA ILE A 27 -11.52 0.41 4.42
C ILE A 27 -12.06 -0.94 3.92
N GLU A 28 -11.52 -2.06 4.41
CA GLU A 28 -12.00 -3.39 4.03
C GLU A 28 -13.47 -3.62 4.42
N LYS A 29 -13.89 -3.07 5.57
CA LYS A 29 -15.26 -3.23 6.04
C LYS A 29 -16.27 -2.33 5.30
N GLU A 30 -15.93 -1.07 5.05
CA GLU A 30 -16.89 -0.05 4.63
C GLU A 30 -16.79 0.28 3.13
N CYS A 31 -15.62 0.14 2.50
CA CYS A 31 -15.44 0.42 1.08
C CYS A 31 -15.71 -0.82 0.23
N ARG A 32 -17.00 -1.09 -0.04
CA ARG A 32 -17.46 -2.29 -0.78
C ARG A 32 -17.51 -2.07 -2.30
N HIS A 33 -17.26 -3.14 -3.05
CA HIS A 33 -17.48 -3.23 -4.49
C HIS A 33 -17.87 -4.67 -4.87
N LYS A 34 -18.34 -4.84 -6.12
CA LYS A 34 -18.64 -6.17 -6.66
C LYS A 34 -17.37 -6.86 -7.10
N CYS A 35 -17.09 -8.01 -6.50
CA CYS A 35 -15.97 -8.88 -6.78
C CYS A 35 -16.54 -10.29 -7.00
N GLN A 36 -16.48 -10.78 -8.24
CA GLN A 36 -17.06 -12.07 -8.65
C GLN A 36 -18.55 -12.25 -8.24
N GLY A 37 -19.32 -11.16 -8.26
CA GLY A 37 -20.74 -11.16 -7.91
C GLY A 37 -21.05 -10.96 -6.42
N GLU A 38 -20.04 -11.06 -5.55
CA GLU A 38 -20.17 -10.81 -4.11
C GLU A 38 -19.74 -9.38 -3.76
N ASP A 39 -20.34 -8.82 -2.71
CA ASP A 39 -19.84 -7.57 -2.15
C ASP A 39 -18.59 -7.87 -1.34
N ARG A 40 -17.44 -7.31 -1.75
CA ARG A 40 -16.15 -7.41 -1.06
C ARG A 40 -15.54 -6.04 -0.81
N GLY A 41 -14.73 -5.97 0.24
CA GLY A 41 -13.99 -4.77 0.58
C GLY A 41 -12.69 -4.70 -0.19
N TYR A 42 -12.22 -3.49 -0.48
CA TYR A 42 -10.84 -3.31 -0.94
C TYR A 42 -9.87 -3.70 0.18
N GLN A 43 -8.80 -4.40 -0.16
CA GLN A 43 -7.74 -4.74 0.80
C GLN A 43 -6.56 -3.79 0.64
N VAL A 44 -6.17 -3.14 1.73
CA VAL A 44 -5.06 -2.19 1.77
C VAL A 44 -3.96 -2.76 2.65
N ALA A 45 -2.72 -2.74 2.17
CA ALA A 45 -1.54 -3.00 2.99
C ALA A 45 -0.69 -1.74 3.13
N VAL A 46 -0.03 -1.59 4.27
CA VAL A 46 0.86 -0.48 4.59
C VAL A 46 2.23 -1.05 4.94
N ALA A 47 3.26 -0.61 4.22
CA ALA A 47 4.65 -0.93 4.50
C ALA A 47 5.40 0.37 4.80
N VAL A 48 5.93 0.48 6.01
CA VAL A 48 6.78 1.59 6.45
C VAL A 48 8.17 1.06 6.69
N LEU A 49 9.17 1.71 6.12
CA LEU A 49 10.58 1.34 6.29
C LEU A 49 11.44 2.61 6.35
N ASP A 50 12.64 2.48 6.90
CA ASP A 50 13.61 3.58 6.92
C ASP A 50 14.16 3.80 5.50
N ARG A 51 14.75 2.79 4.86
CA ARG A 51 15.31 2.92 3.51
C ARG A 51 15.19 1.62 2.71
N MET A 52 14.86 1.73 1.42
CA MET A 52 14.92 0.60 0.49
C MET A 52 16.37 0.25 0.14
N ASP A 53 16.62 -1.00 -0.24
CA ASP A 53 17.93 -1.41 -0.72
C ASP A 53 18.37 -0.55 -1.93
N PRO A 54 19.46 0.23 -1.83
CA PRO A 54 19.93 1.07 -2.93
C PRO A 54 20.47 0.24 -4.11
N GLN A 55 20.80 -1.04 -3.89
CA GLN A 55 21.27 -1.98 -4.90
C GLN A 55 20.13 -2.73 -5.60
N PHE A 56 18.88 -2.30 -5.41
CA PHE A 56 17.71 -2.89 -6.06
C PHE A 56 17.67 -2.57 -7.56
N GLU A 57 18.48 -3.30 -8.32
CA GLU A 57 18.59 -3.25 -9.77
C GLU A 57 17.30 -3.77 -10.47
N PRO A 58 16.95 -3.27 -11.66
CA PRO A 58 17.63 -2.21 -12.45
C PRO A 58 17.16 -0.78 -12.08
N TYR A 59 16.68 -0.56 -10.85
CA TYR A 59 15.97 0.67 -10.49
C TYR A 59 16.88 1.67 -9.75
N HIS A 60 17.25 2.75 -10.43
CA HIS A 60 18.21 3.72 -9.89
C HIS A 60 17.58 4.91 -9.17
N THR A 61 16.28 5.18 -9.34
CA THR A 61 15.57 6.25 -8.62
C THR A 61 14.77 5.70 -7.43
N ALA A 62 14.62 6.51 -6.38
CA ALA A 62 13.81 6.13 -5.21
C ALA A 62 12.36 5.79 -5.59
N LEU A 63 11.75 6.56 -6.51
CA LEU A 63 10.40 6.27 -6.98
C LEU A 63 10.32 4.97 -7.79
N ALA A 64 11.29 4.70 -8.67
CA ALA A 64 11.30 3.46 -9.43
C ALA A 64 11.46 2.23 -8.52
N ARG A 65 12.36 2.31 -7.52
CA ARG A 65 12.51 1.27 -6.49
C ARG A 65 11.21 1.10 -5.70
N ALA A 66 10.60 2.18 -5.25
CA ALA A 66 9.33 2.14 -4.50
C ALA A 66 8.21 1.46 -5.30
N LYS A 67 8.08 1.79 -6.59
CA LYS A 67 7.07 1.19 -7.47
C LYS A 67 7.26 -0.32 -7.62
N ALA A 68 8.48 -0.74 -7.92
CA ALA A 68 8.80 -2.14 -8.10
C ALA A 68 8.68 -2.92 -6.78
N PHE A 69 9.15 -2.35 -5.68
CA PHE A 69 9.07 -2.96 -4.36
C PHE A 69 7.63 -3.10 -3.86
N ALA A 70 6.80 -2.04 -3.95
CA ALA A 70 5.39 -2.11 -3.56
C ALA A 70 4.59 -3.12 -4.40
N THR A 71 4.91 -3.24 -5.69
CA THR A 71 4.33 -4.28 -6.56
C THR A 71 4.69 -5.68 -6.06
N ALA A 72 5.99 -5.93 -5.84
CA ALA A 72 6.46 -7.21 -5.34
C ALA A 72 5.90 -7.56 -3.95
N LEU A 73 5.74 -6.57 -3.05
CA LEU A 73 5.10 -6.77 -1.76
C LEU A 73 3.64 -7.18 -1.91
N GLY A 74 2.87 -6.46 -2.74
CA GLY A 74 1.47 -6.76 -2.97
C GLY A 74 1.25 -8.17 -3.53
N ASP A 75 2.10 -8.59 -4.48
CA ASP A 75 2.04 -9.93 -5.08
C ASP A 75 2.44 -11.00 -4.06
N ARG A 76 3.51 -10.77 -3.30
CA ARG A 76 4.02 -11.73 -2.31
C ARG A 76 3.11 -11.89 -1.11
N TRP A 77 2.47 -10.81 -0.67
CA TRP A 77 1.53 -10.83 0.46
C TRP A 77 0.13 -11.24 0.03
N GLY A 78 -0.16 -11.30 -1.28
CA GLY A 78 -1.49 -11.60 -1.80
C GLY A 78 -2.50 -10.54 -1.39
N VAL A 79 -2.13 -9.26 -1.49
CA VAL A 79 -3.02 -8.16 -1.15
C VAL A 79 -4.11 -8.06 -2.21
N GLY A 80 -5.36 -8.24 -1.81
CA GLY A 80 -6.53 -8.21 -2.67
C GLY A 80 -7.34 -9.51 -2.60
N ASN A 81 -8.62 -9.42 -2.91
CA ASN A 81 -9.48 -10.58 -3.03
C ASN A 81 -9.10 -11.42 -4.26
N VAL A 82 -9.11 -12.74 -4.07
CA VAL A 82 -8.77 -13.72 -5.10
C VAL A 82 -9.61 -13.49 -6.36
N GLY A 83 -8.93 -13.23 -7.47
CA GLY A 83 -9.53 -13.04 -8.80
C GLY A 83 -10.32 -11.74 -8.97
N CYS A 84 -10.07 -10.73 -8.12
CA CYS A 84 -10.62 -9.38 -8.26
C CYS A 84 -9.56 -8.30 -8.45
N ASP A 85 -8.30 -8.61 -8.11
CA ASP A 85 -7.15 -7.71 -8.31
C ASP A 85 -7.41 -6.31 -7.71
N ASP A 86 -8.01 -6.26 -6.53
CA ASP A 86 -8.52 -5.07 -5.85
C ASP A 86 -7.60 -4.62 -4.69
N GLY A 87 -6.36 -5.10 -4.68
CA GLY A 87 -5.37 -4.81 -3.67
C GLY A 87 -4.73 -3.43 -3.84
N ILE A 88 -4.46 -2.78 -2.71
CA ILE A 88 -3.76 -1.49 -2.64
C ILE A 88 -2.58 -1.62 -1.68
N VAL A 89 -1.41 -1.12 -2.05
CA VAL A 89 -0.22 -1.11 -1.17
C VAL A 89 0.29 0.31 -1.03
N LEU A 90 0.27 0.83 0.20
CA LEU A 90 0.93 2.08 0.58
C LEU A 90 2.33 1.77 1.08
N LEU A 91 3.34 2.25 0.37
CA LEU A 91 4.74 2.15 0.75
C LEU A 91 5.24 3.53 1.19
N VAL A 92 5.83 3.60 2.38
CA VAL A 92 6.50 4.80 2.93
C VAL A 92 7.94 4.45 3.23
N SER A 93 8.89 5.01 2.47
CA SER A 93 10.32 4.94 2.78
C SER A 93 10.82 6.31 3.22
N LYS A 94 11.08 6.47 4.52
CA LYS A 94 11.36 7.78 5.15
C LYS A 94 12.71 8.35 4.74
N GLY A 95 13.75 7.54 4.82
CA GLY A 95 15.13 7.86 4.46
C GLY A 95 15.35 8.02 2.96
N ASP A 96 14.48 7.46 2.11
CA ASP A 96 14.44 7.75 0.66
C ASP A 96 13.52 8.93 0.31
N ARG A 97 12.77 9.46 1.29
CA ARG A 97 11.75 10.52 1.13
C ARG A 97 10.73 10.21 0.03
N VAL A 98 10.30 8.96 -0.07
CA VAL A 98 9.33 8.52 -1.08
C VAL A 98 8.13 7.86 -0.41
N VAL A 99 6.95 8.26 -0.88
CA VAL A 99 5.68 7.60 -0.62
C VAL A 99 5.14 7.15 -1.97
N TYR A 100 4.72 5.90 -2.06
CA TYR A 100 4.15 5.33 -3.28
C TYR A 100 2.91 4.51 -2.93
N LEU A 101 1.86 4.67 -3.73
CA LEU A 101 0.64 3.90 -3.62
C LEU A 101 0.49 3.04 -4.88
N ARG A 102 0.60 1.72 -4.73
CA ARG A 102 0.29 0.74 -5.77
C ARG A 102 -1.22 0.50 -5.74
N THR A 103 -1.89 0.70 -6.87
CA THR A 103 -3.29 0.31 -7.06
C THR A 103 -3.38 -0.81 -8.10
N ALA A 104 -3.86 -1.98 -7.71
CA ALA A 104 -4.12 -3.10 -8.63
C ALA A 104 -5.32 -2.82 -9.56
N ALA A 105 -5.48 -3.58 -10.64
CA ALA A 105 -6.39 -3.21 -11.73
C ALA A 105 -7.86 -3.09 -11.29
N GLY A 106 -8.33 -4.00 -10.43
CA GLY A 106 -9.67 -3.96 -9.83
C GLY A 106 -9.90 -2.78 -8.90
N ALA A 107 -8.85 -2.20 -8.32
CA ALA A 107 -8.94 -1.03 -7.45
C ALA A 107 -8.84 0.32 -8.21
N GLN A 108 -8.46 0.32 -9.50
CA GLN A 108 -8.31 1.55 -10.30
C GLN A 108 -9.63 2.33 -10.47
N ALA A 109 -10.78 1.65 -10.41
CA ALA A 109 -12.09 2.33 -10.45
C ALA A 109 -12.31 3.23 -9.21
N ALA A 110 -11.81 2.82 -8.04
CA ALA A 110 -11.90 3.59 -6.81
C ALA A 110 -10.76 4.61 -6.69
N VAL A 111 -9.52 4.13 -6.84
CA VAL A 111 -8.28 4.89 -6.61
C VAL A 111 -7.38 4.83 -7.85
N PRO A 112 -7.73 5.52 -8.94
CA PRO A 112 -6.88 5.56 -10.13
C PRO A 112 -5.52 6.19 -9.83
N ASP A 113 -4.52 5.91 -10.66
CA ASP A 113 -3.14 6.42 -10.50
C ASP A 113 -3.05 7.94 -10.28
N SER A 114 -3.96 8.71 -10.90
CA SER A 114 -4.04 10.16 -10.70
C SER A 114 -4.45 10.54 -9.27
N LYS A 115 -5.42 9.83 -8.67
CA LYS A 115 -5.80 10.03 -7.27
C LYS A 115 -4.71 9.52 -6.33
N ALA A 116 -4.10 8.39 -6.64
CA ALA A 116 -2.98 7.83 -5.88
C ALA A 116 -1.84 8.86 -5.76
N THR A 117 -1.47 9.50 -6.87
CA THR A 117 -0.46 10.56 -6.90
C THR A 117 -0.82 11.71 -5.97
N VAL A 118 -2.05 12.24 -6.06
CA VAL A 118 -2.53 13.33 -5.18
C VAL A 118 -2.48 12.96 -3.70
N ILE A 119 -2.86 11.72 -3.34
CA ILE A 119 -2.78 11.22 -1.96
C ILE A 119 -1.33 11.25 -1.48
N THR A 120 -0.40 10.72 -2.29
CA THR A 120 1.01 10.64 -1.89
C THR A 120 1.70 12.00 -1.80
N GLU A 121 1.30 13.00 -2.60
CA GLU A 121 1.84 14.36 -2.48
C GLU A 121 1.42 15.03 -1.17
N ARG A 122 0.16 14.88 -0.76
CA ARG A 122 -0.33 15.41 0.53
C ARG A 122 0.36 14.80 1.75
N MET A 123 1.00 13.64 1.60
CA MET A 123 1.77 13.00 2.67
C MET A 123 3.20 13.53 2.79
N LYS A 124 3.67 14.28 1.79
CA LYS A 124 5.02 14.88 1.75
C LYS A 124 5.04 16.32 2.25
N GLU A 125 3.87 16.95 2.35
CA GLU A 125 3.62 18.26 2.97
C GLU A 125 3.80 18.18 4.50
#